data_AF-A0A1W2FE56-F1
#
_entry.id   AF-A0A1W2FE56-F1
#
_cell.length_a   1.000
_cell.length_b   1.000
_cell.length_c   1.000
_cell.angle_alpha   90.00
_cell.angle_beta   90.00
_cell.angle_gamma   90.00
#
_symmetry.space_group_name_H-M   'P 1'
#
loop_
_entity.id
_entity.type
_entity.pdbx_description
1 polymer ?
#
loop_
_entity_poly.entity_id
_entity_poly.type
_entity_poly.pdbx_seq_one_letter_code
_entity_poly.pdbx_strand_id
1 'polypeptide(L)'
;MRRRLVAALAALSTTASFVITAVAATTVITAAPAQALENGLARTPPMGFNNWNTTHCRAEFNEKMVMDMADIFVSRGLKDVGYQYVNIDDCWAKPQRNAQGNLEPDPVRFPRGIKFVADYVHSKGLKFGIYTSAGTKTCNTAGFPGGLNNEQRDANLFASWGVDYLKYDNCNNQGVDAKQRYTKMRDALAATGRPIVYSICEWGQNKPWEWAQNVGNLWRTTGDINDTYSKMVDIFKRNLPLAQYAKPGAWNDPDMLEVGNGGMTPTEYRSHFSLWAIMAAPLLIGSDLRKVSQENFTTLLNKDVIDVDQDRLGIQGKQISVSGNNYVIAKPLSNGDYAVALFNNNSSTQTISTTASAIGIGQSSSYNLKDLWSKSTRSTTGAISASVPAHGTVMYRVSKGVRTPPAAGTHQVSDLSWDTASNGWGPVEKDRSNGERPAGDGKTLTINGTTYTKGLGVHAASEVSVYLGRACSTFSASVGIDDEVAGSNGTVVFQVFADGTTIADSGTMTGAMAAKQLSGSLANAEQLRLVVTNGGDTINYDHADWANPTITCG
;
A
#
# COMPACT_ATOMS: atom_id res chain seq x y z
N MET A 1 55.60 65.94 -28.45
CA MET A 1 54.55 66.88 -27.98
C MET A 1 53.55 66.08 -27.13
N ARG A 2 53.21 66.32 -25.86
CA ARG A 2 53.60 67.27 -24.81
C ARG A 2 53.46 66.54 -23.43
N ARG A 3 54.62 66.24 -22.82
CA ARG A 3 55.04 66.30 -21.40
C ARG A 3 53.98 66.39 -20.26
N ARG A 4 54.10 65.51 -19.25
CA ARG A 4 54.23 65.79 -17.78
C ARG A 4 54.95 64.60 -17.11
N LEU A 5 56.23 64.64 -16.68
CA LEU A 5 56.90 65.23 -15.48
C LEU A 5 56.59 64.53 -14.13
N VAL A 6 57.68 64.17 -13.41
CA VAL A 6 57.84 63.91 -11.95
C VAL A 6 57.46 62.50 -11.47
N ALA A 7 58.09 61.86 -10.49
CA ALA A 7 59.46 61.75 -9.95
C ALA A 7 59.38 60.60 -8.92
N ALA A 8 60.52 59.98 -8.62
CA ALA A 8 60.67 58.90 -7.67
C ALA A 8 60.35 59.32 -6.21
N LEU A 9 59.84 58.37 -5.41
CA LEU A 9 60.18 58.28 -3.99
C LEU A 9 60.11 56.83 -3.53
N ALA A 10 61.23 56.39 -2.97
CA ALA A 10 61.40 55.12 -2.29
C ALA A 10 60.70 55.14 -0.93
N ALA A 11 60.18 53.99 -0.50
CA ALA A 11 60.01 53.68 0.91
C ALA A 11 60.09 52.16 1.13
N LEU A 12 61.01 51.80 2.02
CA LEU A 12 61.33 50.46 2.48
C LEU A 12 60.13 49.77 3.16
N SER A 13 60.11 48.46 2.99
CA SER A 13 59.27 47.44 3.60
C SER A 13 59.18 47.46 5.12
N THR A 14 57.98 47.29 5.66
CA THR A 14 57.73 46.64 6.96
C THR A 14 56.68 45.54 6.78
N THR A 15 57.11 44.33 7.11
CA THR A 15 56.37 43.07 7.11
C THR A 15 55.21 43.07 8.12
N ALA A 16 54.01 42.75 7.65
CA ALA A 16 52.89 42.32 8.49
C ALA A 16 52.50 40.90 8.07
N SER A 17 52.80 39.92 8.92
CA SER A 17 52.39 38.53 8.75
C SER A 17 50.86 38.42 8.91
N PHE A 18 50.15 38.19 7.81
CA PHE A 18 48.76 37.74 7.85
C PHE A 18 48.73 36.21 7.90
N VAL A 19 48.31 35.66 9.03
CA VAL A 19 47.90 34.26 9.14
C VAL A 19 46.58 34.13 8.37
N ILE A 20 46.63 33.55 7.17
CA ILE A 20 45.43 33.16 6.44
C ILE A 20 45.00 31.80 6.99
N THR A 21 44.02 31.81 7.89
CA THR A 21 43.29 30.60 8.29
C THR A 21 42.45 30.16 7.10
N ALA A 22 42.92 29.15 6.36
CA ALA A 22 42.13 28.53 5.31
C ALA A 22 40.93 27.81 5.95
N VAL A 23 39.76 28.45 5.96
CA VAL A 23 38.49 27.77 6.24
C VAL A 23 38.22 26.87 5.04
N ALA A 24 38.54 25.58 5.18
CA ALA A 24 38.10 24.57 4.25
C ALA A 24 36.57 24.52 4.32
N ALA A 25 35.90 25.15 3.35
CA ALA A 25 34.48 24.99 3.14
C ALA A 25 34.23 23.53 2.73
N THR A 26 33.88 22.69 3.70
CA THR A 26 33.34 21.36 3.45
C THR A 26 32.00 21.53 2.75
N THR A 27 32.00 21.48 1.42
CA THR A 27 30.79 21.27 0.64
C THR A 27 30.23 19.91 1.03
N VAL A 28 29.21 19.91 1.88
CA VAL A 28 28.37 18.75 2.11
C VAL A 28 27.61 18.50 0.81
N ILE A 29 28.14 17.62 -0.04
CA ILE A 29 27.40 17.09 -1.18
C ILE A 29 26.31 16.20 -0.56
N THR A 30 25.11 16.74 -0.39
CA THR A 30 23.94 15.93 -0.11
C THR A 30 23.76 14.98 -1.29
N ALA A 31 23.92 13.68 -1.08
CA ALA A 31 23.64 12.69 -2.10
C ALA A 31 22.22 12.92 -2.64
N ALA A 32 22.08 13.04 -3.96
CA ALA A 32 20.77 13.10 -4.59
C ALA A 32 19.97 11.86 -4.14
N PRO A 33 18.68 12.00 -3.78
CA PRO A 33 17.86 10.85 -3.44
C PRO A 33 17.92 9.85 -4.59
N ALA A 34 18.24 8.60 -4.29
CA ALA A 34 18.35 7.55 -5.29
C ALA A 34 17.03 7.47 -6.07
N GLN A 35 17.08 7.77 -7.37
CA GLN A 35 15.90 7.76 -8.23
C GLN A 35 15.52 6.31 -8.57
N ALA A 36 14.25 5.97 -8.33
CA ALA A 36 13.65 4.71 -8.75
C ALA A 36 13.74 4.52 -10.27
N LEU A 37 13.70 3.26 -10.72
CA LEU A 37 13.56 2.92 -12.12
C LEU A 37 12.17 3.38 -12.59
N GLU A 38 12.12 4.53 -13.26
CA GLU A 38 10.88 5.07 -13.82
C GLU A 38 10.78 4.76 -15.32
N ASN A 39 10.70 3.47 -15.66
CA ASN A 39 10.58 3.02 -17.07
C ASN A 39 9.12 3.00 -17.59
N GLY A 40 8.15 3.49 -16.80
CA GLY A 40 6.74 3.53 -17.19
C GLY A 40 5.99 2.21 -17.08
N LEU A 41 6.67 1.11 -16.73
CA LEU A 41 6.10 -0.24 -16.71
C LEU A 41 5.69 -0.68 -15.29
N ALA A 42 4.95 -1.80 -15.22
CA ALA A 42 4.51 -2.44 -13.98
C ALA A 42 3.87 -1.46 -12.97
N ARG A 43 3.04 -0.52 -13.44
CA ARG A 43 2.36 0.46 -12.57
C ARG A 43 1.38 -0.20 -11.58
N THR A 44 0.94 -1.41 -11.89
CA THR A 44 0.34 -2.40 -10.98
C THR A 44 1.16 -3.69 -11.05
N PRO A 45 1.03 -4.62 -10.09
CA PRO A 45 1.75 -5.89 -10.12
C PRO A 45 1.49 -6.64 -11.43
N PRO A 46 2.52 -7.21 -12.11
CA PRO A 46 2.31 -7.96 -13.34
C PRO A 46 1.38 -9.18 -13.14
N MET A 47 0.44 -9.38 -14.05
CA MET A 47 -0.45 -10.54 -14.08
C MET A 47 -0.24 -11.38 -15.34
N GLY A 48 -0.10 -12.68 -15.19
CA GLY A 48 0.23 -13.54 -16.31
C GLY A 48 0.32 -15.02 -15.98
N PHE A 49 1.17 -15.71 -16.73
CA PHE A 49 1.45 -17.13 -16.64
C PHE A 49 2.95 -17.36 -16.75
N ASN A 50 3.46 -18.41 -16.09
CA ASN A 50 4.79 -18.96 -16.28
C ASN A 50 4.72 -20.50 -16.22
N ASN A 51 5.39 -21.20 -17.13
CA ASN A 51 5.28 -22.64 -17.28
C ASN A 51 6.05 -23.48 -16.25
N TRP A 52 6.95 -22.87 -15.46
CA TRP A 52 7.95 -23.60 -14.66
C TRP A 52 7.32 -24.58 -13.68
N ASN A 53 6.37 -24.14 -12.85
CA ASN A 53 5.76 -24.97 -11.81
C ASN A 53 5.02 -26.20 -12.37
N THR A 54 4.56 -26.13 -13.62
CA THR A 54 3.75 -27.20 -14.23
C THR A 54 4.47 -28.07 -15.24
N THR A 55 5.52 -27.58 -15.90
CA THR A 55 6.21 -28.35 -16.97
C THR A 55 7.70 -28.49 -16.76
N HIS A 56 8.34 -27.57 -16.01
CA HIS A 56 9.80 -27.44 -15.99
C HIS A 56 10.37 -27.55 -17.41
N CYS A 57 11.25 -28.52 -17.63
CA CYS A 57 11.88 -28.82 -18.91
C CYS A 57 11.31 -30.08 -19.59
N ARG A 58 10.13 -30.56 -19.19
CA ARG A 58 9.50 -31.72 -19.84
C ARG A 58 9.07 -31.41 -21.28
N ALA A 59 8.80 -32.43 -22.07
CA ALA A 59 8.51 -32.30 -23.50
C ALA A 59 7.24 -31.49 -23.81
N GLU A 60 6.32 -31.39 -22.85
CA GLU A 60 5.10 -30.57 -22.94
C GLU A 60 5.40 -29.07 -22.96
N PHE A 61 6.58 -28.63 -22.51
CA PHE A 61 7.03 -27.25 -22.67
C PHE A 61 7.54 -27.02 -24.09
N ASN A 62 6.67 -26.51 -24.95
CA ASN A 62 6.95 -26.25 -26.36
C ASN A 62 6.05 -25.12 -26.89
N GLU A 63 6.32 -24.71 -28.12
CA GLU A 63 5.58 -23.69 -28.86
C GLU A 63 4.06 -23.87 -28.81
N LYS A 64 3.56 -25.08 -29.06
CA LYS A 64 2.12 -25.36 -29.02
C LYS A 64 1.54 -25.09 -27.64
N MET A 65 2.21 -25.51 -26.57
CA MET A 65 1.74 -25.27 -25.21
C MET A 65 1.62 -23.78 -24.91
N VAL A 66 2.61 -22.97 -25.30
CA VAL A 66 2.58 -21.52 -25.10
C VAL A 66 1.42 -20.88 -25.87
N MET A 67 1.18 -21.31 -27.12
CA MET A 67 0.06 -20.85 -27.92
C MET A 67 -1.29 -21.25 -27.32
N ASP A 68 -1.42 -22.48 -26.82
CA ASP A 68 -2.64 -22.96 -26.16
C ASP A 68 -2.94 -22.14 -24.88
N MET A 69 -1.92 -21.77 -24.11
CA MET A 69 -2.10 -20.88 -22.95
C MET A 69 -2.61 -19.50 -23.37
N ALA A 70 -2.03 -18.92 -24.43
CA ALA A 70 -2.49 -17.64 -24.97
C ALA A 70 -3.96 -17.70 -25.46
N ASP A 71 -4.35 -18.82 -26.07
CA ASP A 71 -5.74 -19.04 -26.49
C ASP A 71 -6.69 -19.20 -25.30
N ILE A 72 -6.28 -19.87 -24.23
CA ILE A 72 -7.06 -19.98 -22.99
C ILE A 72 -7.23 -18.63 -22.32
N PHE A 73 -6.19 -17.79 -22.33
CA PHE A 73 -6.26 -16.45 -21.75
C PHE A 73 -7.42 -15.63 -22.32
N VAL A 74 -7.60 -15.71 -23.64
CA VAL A 74 -8.70 -15.04 -24.34
C VAL A 74 -10.01 -15.78 -24.18
N SER A 75 -10.04 -17.08 -24.54
CA SER A 75 -11.29 -17.84 -24.64
C SER A 75 -11.99 -18.10 -23.31
N ARG A 76 -11.25 -18.08 -22.18
CA ARG A 76 -11.78 -18.33 -20.83
C ARG A 76 -11.75 -17.09 -19.93
N GLY A 77 -11.54 -15.90 -20.50
CA GLY A 77 -11.74 -14.62 -19.80
C GLY A 77 -10.63 -14.17 -18.84
N LEU A 78 -9.46 -14.83 -18.82
CA LEU A 78 -8.34 -14.37 -17.99
C LEU A 78 -7.80 -13.01 -18.47
N LYS A 79 -7.77 -12.79 -19.78
CA LYS A 79 -7.39 -11.49 -20.35
C LYS A 79 -8.31 -10.37 -19.85
N ASP A 80 -9.62 -10.63 -19.78
CA ASP A 80 -10.63 -9.64 -19.40
C ASP A 80 -10.52 -9.22 -17.94
N VAL A 81 -9.96 -10.09 -17.10
CA VAL A 81 -9.66 -9.79 -15.68
C VAL A 81 -8.21 -9.33 -15.45
N GLY A 82 -7.40 -9.17 -16.51
CA GLY A 82 -6.11 -8.48 -16.45
C GLY A 82 -4.86 -9.32 -16.69
N TYR A 83 -4.96 -10.65 -16.79
CA TYR A 83 -3.79 -11.49 -17.10
C TYR A 83 -3.35 -11.23 -18.54
N GLN A 84 -2.12 -10.76 -18.72
CA GLN A 84 -1.63 -10.32 -20.02
C GLN A 84 -0.26 -10.89 -20.41
N TYR A 85 0.56 -11.33 -19.46
CA TYR A 85 1.90 -11.86 -19.74
C TYR A 85 1.87 -13.38 -19.89
N VAL A 86 2.30 -13.90 -21.04
CA VAL A 86 2.53 -15.33 -21.28
C VAL A 86 4.04 -15.55 -21.25
N ASN A 87 4.57 -15.88 -20.08
CA ASN A 87 6.02 -16.01 -19.86
C ASN A 87 6.46 -17.46 -20.05
N ILE A 88 7.60 -17.64 -20.71
CA ILE A 88 8.33 -18.91 -20.72
C ILE A 88 9.52 -18.87 -19.78
N ASP A 89 9.83 -20.01 -19.17
CA ASP A 89 10.93 -20.17 -18.21
C ASP A 89 12.13 -20.90 -18.82
N ASP A 90 13.01 -21.49 -18.00
CA ASP A 90 14.23 -22.19 -18.43
C ASP A 90 13.97 -23.30 -19.48
N CYS A 91 15.04 -23.76 -20.14
CA CYS A 91 15.03 -24.84 -21.14
C CYS A 91 14.40 -24.53 -22.51
N TRP A 92 14.24 -23.25 -22.86
CA TRP A 92 13.73 -22.85 -24.18
C TRP A 92 14.80 -22.79 -25.29
N ALA A 93 16.06 -22.60 -24.91
CA ALA A 93 17.18 -22.40 -25.83
C ALA A 93 17.97 -23.70 -26.07
N LYS A 94 18.85 -23.70 -27.07
CA LYS A 94 19.92 -24.70 -27.19
C LYS A 94 20.92 -24.57 -26.04
N PRO A 95 21.62 -25.66 -25.65
CA PRO A 95 22.64 -25.63 -24.59
C PRO A 95 23.87 -24.76 -24.89
N GLN A 96 24.05 -24.41 -26.17
CA GLN A 96 25.16 -23.57 -26.65
C GLN A 96 24.63 -22.40 -27.47
N ARG A 97 25.34 -21.28 -27.39
CA ARG A 97 25.17 -20.15 -28.30
C ARG A 97 25.62 -20.55 -29.71
N ASN A 98 25.05 -19.91 -30.72
CA ASN A 98 25.48 -20.14 -32.11
C ASN A 98 26.87 -19.52 -32.38
N ALA A 99 27.38 -19.68 -33.61
CA ALA A 99 28.69 -19.17 -34.01
C ALA A 99 28.85 -17.64 -33.88
N GLN A 100 27.76 -16.89 -33.88
CA GLN A 100 27.73 -15.43 -33.67
C GLN A 100 27.62 -15.05 -32.18
N GLY A 101 27.58 -16.02 -31.27
CA GLY A 101 27.44 -15.81 -29.83
C GLY A 101 26.00 -15.51 -29.38
N ASN A 102 25.01 -15.71 -30.24
CA ASN A 102 23.60 -15.47 -29.91
C ASN A 102 22.96 -16.71 -29.27
N LEU A 103 21.98 -16.48 -28.39
CA LEU A 103 21.06 -17.52 -27.94
C LEU A 103 20.26 -18.04 -29.15
N GLU A 104 20.03 -19.34 -29.21
CA GLU A 104 19.25 -19.96 -30.27
C GLU A 104 18.11 -20.78 -29.64
N PRO A 105 16.85 -20.61 -30.06
CA PRO A 105 15.75 -21.45 -29.59
C PRO A 105 16.00 -22.93 -29.88
N ASP A 106 15.55 -23.82 -28.99
CA ASP A 106 15.56 -25.25 -29.28
C ASP A 106 14.62 -25.52 -30.48
N PRO A 107 15.12 -26.10 -31.60
CA PRO A 107 14.34 -26.24 -32.83
C PRO A 107 13.28 -27.36 -32.75
N VAL A 108 13.36 -28.23 -31.75
CA VAL A 108 12.33 -29.25 -31.49
C VAL A 108 11.18 -28.64 -30.69
N ARG A 109 11.49 -27.81 -29.68
CA ARG A 109 10.46 -27.14 -28.85
C ARG A 109 9.83 -25.95 -29.55
N PHE A 110 10.64 -25.17 -30.26
CA PHE A 110 10.27 -23.91 -30.90
C PHE A 110 10.71 -23.91 -32.38
N PRO A 111 10.12 -24.79 -33.21
CA PRO A 111 10.53 -24.98 -34.61
C PRO A 111 10.37 -23.71 -35.46
N ARG A 112 9.48 -22.79 -35.09
CA ARG A 112 9.30 -21.49 -35.77
C ARG A 112 10.03 -20.35 -35.08
N GLY A 113 10.75 -20.63 -33.99
CA GLY A 113 11.54 -19.68 -33.21
C GLY A 113 10.70 -18.79 -32.30
N ILE A 114 11.37 -18.13 -31.35
CA ILE A 114 10.71 -17.32 -30.31
C ILE A 114 9.96 -16.12 -30.87
N LYS A 115 10.48 -15.45 -31.92
CA LYS A 115 9.77 -14.33 -32.55
C LYS A 115 8.39 -14.75 -33.03
N PHE A 116 8.26 -15.92 -33.66
CA PHE A 116 6.96 -16.41 -34.13
C PHE A 116 5.98 -16.59 -32.96
N VAL A 117 6.44 -17.14 -31.83
CA VAL A 117 5.63 -17.33 -30.63
C VAL A 117 5.20 -15.99 -30.04
N ALA A 118 6.12 -15.04 -29.92
CA ALA A 118 5.82 -13.69 -29.45
C ALA A 118 4.80 -13.00 -30.36
N ASP A 119 4.98 -13.04 -31.69
CA ASP A 119 4.03 -12.49 -32.66
C ASP A 119 2.62 -13.13 -32.51
N TYR A 120 2.54 -14.44 -32.26
CA TYR A 120 1.27 -15.11 -32.00
C TYR A 120 0.60 -14.62 -30.72
N VAL A 121 1.35 -14.53 -29.62
CA VAL A 121 0.86 -14.01 -28.33
C VAL A 121 0.39 -12.56 -28.49
N HIS A 122 1.13 -11.72 -29.22
CA HIS A 122 0.72 -10.36 -29.54
C HIS A 122 -0.55 -10.29 -30.38
N SER A 123 -0.75 -11.22 -31.33
CA SER A 123 -1.99 -11.27 -32.13
C SER A 123 -3.25 -11.55 -31.29
N LYS A 124 -3.08 -12.11 -30.08
CA LYS A 124 -4.15 -12.30 -29.09
C LYS A 124 -4.36 -11.07 -28.20
N GLY A 125 -3.58 -10.00 -28.42
CA GLY A 125 -3.52 -8.80 -27.59
C GLY A 125 -2.96 -9.08 -26.20
N LEU A 126 -2.06 -10.06 -26.10
CA LEU A 126 -1.31 -10.40 -24.90
C LEU A 126 0.16 -9.95 -25.07
N LYS A 127 0.98 -10.18 -24.05
CA LYS A 127 2.40 -9.85 -23.98
C LYS A 127 3.23 -11.12 -23.75
N PHE A 128 4.43 -11.16 -24.28
CA PHE A 128 5.29 -12.35 -24.22
C PHE A 128 6.49 -12.12 -23.31
N GLY A 129 6.79 -13.08 -22.44
CA GLY A 129 7.96 -13.02 -21.56
C GLY A 129 8.95 -14.16 -21.77
N ILE A 130 10.22 -13.89 -21.49
CA ILE A 130 11.32 -14.85 -21.62
C ILE A 130 12.15 -14.92 -20.34
N TYR A 131 13.00 -15.93 -20.27
CA TYR A 131 13.87 -16.21 -19.14
C TYR A 131 15.34 -16.34 -19.55
N THR A 132 16.24 -15.86 -18.70
CA THR A 132 17.65 -16.30 -18.64
C THR A 132 18.20 -16.00 -17.24
N SER A 133 19.51 -16.17 -17.00
CA SER A 133 20.16 -15.95 -15.70
C SER A 133 21.22 -14.85 -15.76
N ALA A 134 21.35 -14.09 -14.67
CA ALA A 134 22.48 -13.21 -14.34
C ALA A 134 23.73 -14.02 -13.96
N GLY A 135 24.06 -15.03 -14.76
CA GLY A 135 25.19 -15.92 -14.59
C GLY A 135 25.65 -16.49 -15.94
N THR A 136 26.66 -17.34 -15.92
CA THR A 136 27.20 -17.96 -17.15
C THR A 136 26.27 -19.01 -17.73
N LYS A 137 25.44 -19.63 -16.89
CA LYS A 137 24.46 -20.66 -17.22
C LYS A 137 23.15 -20.45 -16.45
N THR A 138 22.03 -20.92 -16.99
CA THR A 138 20.74 -20.97 -16.27
C THR A 138 20.76 -21.99 -15.14
N CYS A 139 19.69 -22.07 -14.35
CA CYS A 139 19.65 -22.94 -13.17
C CYS A 139 19.55 -24.43 -13.50
N ASN A 140 18.95 -24.79 -14.63
CA ASN A 140 18.86 -26.20 -15.01
C ASN A 140 20.25 -26.83 -15.20
N THR A 141 20.40 -28.07 -14.73
CA THR A 141 21.67 -28.81 -14.77
C THR A 141 22.16 -29.14 -16.18
N ALA A 142 21.28 -29.10 -17.20
CA ALA A 142 21.69 -29.19 -18.60
C ALA A 142 22.53 -27.97 -19.05
N GLY A 143 22.51 -26.87 -18.29
CA GLY A 143 23.41 -25.73 -18.46
C GLY A 143 23.15 -24.94 -19.73
N PHE A 144 21.95 -24.35 -19.87
CA PHE A 144 21.66 -23.42 -20.97
C PHE A 144 22.42 -22.10 -20.77
N PRO A 145 22.80 -21.39 -21.85
CA PRO A 145 23.61 -20.18 -21.72
C PRO A 145 22.89 -19.08 -20.91
N GLY A 146 23.57 -18.54 -19.91
CA GLY A 146 23.13 -17.37 -19.16
C GLY A 146 23.61 -16.06 -19.79
N GLY A 147 23.12 -14.94 -19.26
CA GLY A 147 23.34 -13.60 -19.80
C GLY A 147 24.58 -12.87 -19.26
N LEU A 148 25.29 -13.41 -18.26
CA LEU A 148 26.48 -12.73 -17.71
C LEU A 148 27.52 -12.51 -18.82
N ASN A 149 27.99 -11.27 -18.95
CA ASN A 149 28.89 -10.80 -20.01
C ASN A 149 28.33 -10.86 -21.44
N ASN A 150 27.02 -11.08 -21.60
CA ASN A 150 26.31 -11.10 -22.88
C ASN A 150 25.08 -10.18 -22.87
N GLU A 151 24.96 -9.30 -21.87
CA GLU A 151 23.72 -8.60 -21.52
C GLU A 151 23.18 -7.76 -22.68
N GLN A 152 24.02 -6.92 -23.31
CA GLN A 152 23.59 -6.09 -24.45
C GLN A 152 23.18 -6.93 -25.66
N ARG A 153 23.89 -8.03 -25.92
CA ARG A 153 23.60 -8.92 -27.04
C ARG A 153 22.26 -9.61 -26.84
N ASP A 154 22.04 -10.17 -25.65
CA ASP A 154 20.82 -10.88 -25.32
C ASP A 154 19.62 -9.93 -25.26
N ALA A 155 19.79 -8.73 -24.69
CA ALA A 155 18.75 -7.70 -24.69
C ALA A 155 18.34 -7.29 -26.11
N ASN A 156 19.30 -7.04 -27.01
CA ASN A 156 19.01 -6.73 -28.41
C ASN A 156 18.24 -7.86 -29.10
N LEU A 157 18.61 -9.12 -28.81
CA LEU A 157 17.93 -10.28 -29.36
C LEU A 157 16.49 -10.39 -28.85
N PHE A 158 16.27 -10.25 -27.54
CA PHE A 158 14.94 -10.24 -26.94
C PHE A 158 14.06 -9.12 -27.51
N ALA A 159 14.62 -7.91 -27.67
CA ALA A 159 13.92 -6.80 -28.30
C ALA A 159 13.56 -7.10 -29.76
N SER A 160 14.47 -7.71 -30.53
CA SER A 160 14.23 -8.09 -31.93
C SER A 160 13.15 -9.17 -32.09
N TRP A 161 12.95 -10.00 -31.07
CA TRP A 161 11.91 -11.02 -31.03
C TRP A 161 10.57 -10.50 -30.50
N GLY A 162 10.49 -9.25 -30.04
CA GLY A 162 9.26 -8.69 -29.48
C GLY A 162 8.98 -9.10 -28.04
N VAL A 163 9.99 -9.49 -27.26
CA VAL A 163 9.80 -9.79 -25.83
C VAL A 163 9.34 -8.55 -25.06
N ASP A 164 8.41 -8.71 -24.12
CA ASP A 164 7.83 -7.64 -23.29
C ASP A 164 8.16 -7.79 -21.79
N TYR A 165 8.69 -8.94 -21.39
CA TYR A 165 9.00 -9.28 -20.01
C TYR A 165 10.26 -10.16 -19.96
N LEU A 166 11.19 -9.87 -19.05
CA LEU A 166 12.35 -10.71 -18.76
C LEU A 166 12.35 -11.12 -17.29
N LYS A 167 12.30 -12.44 -17.02
CA LYS A 167 12.72 -13.03 -15.74
C LYS A 167 14.24 -13.29 -15.80
N TYR A 168 14.99 -12.76 -14.83
CA TYR A 168 16.45 -12.81 -14.81
C TYR A 168 16.97 -13.45 -13.53
N ASP A 169 17.35 -14.72 -13.62
CA ASP A 169 17.77 -15.57 -12.50
C ASP A 169 19.15 -15.23 -11.94
N ASN A 170 19.63 -15.98 -10.95
CA ASN A 170 20.87 -15.73 -10.23
C ASN A 170 21.85 -16.93 -10.20
N CYS A 171 21.49 -18.07 -10.80
CA CYS A 171 22.37 -19.24 -10.88
C CYS A 171 23.65 -18.96 -11.68
N ASN A 172 24.75 -19.61 -11.30
CA ASN A 172 26.06 -19.52 -11.98
C ASN A 172 26.61 -18.08 -12.10
N ASN A 173 26.36 -17.23 -11.10
CA ASN A 173 26.74 -15.82 -11.07
C ASN A 173 28.24 -15.52 -10.92
N GLN A 174 29.07 -16.56 -10.75
CA GLN A 174 30.53 -16.47 -10.61
C GLN A 174 31.01 -15.63 -9.40
N GLY A 175 30.16 -15.41 -8.40
CA GLY A 175 30.47 -14.56 -7.24
C GLY A 175 30.53 -13.07 -7.57
N VAL A 176 30.11 -12.66 -8.78
CA VAL A 176 30.02 -11.23 -9.14
C VAL A 176 28.86 -10.59 -8.38
N ASP A 177 29.05 -9.35 -7.92
CA ASP A 177 28.06 -8.60 -7.16
C ASP A 177 26.69 -8.56 -7.86
N ALA A 178 25.62 -8.74 -7.07
CA ALA A 178 24.25 -8.77 -7.58
C ALA A 178 23.84 -7.43 -8.18
N LYS A 179 24.07 -6.32 -7.46
CA LYS A 179 23.67 -4.99 -7.94
C LYS A 179 24.35 -4.68 -9.26
N GLN A 180 25.63 -5.01 -9.41
CA GLN A 180 26.38 -4.85 -10.65
C GLN A 180 25.77 -5.65 -11.81
N ARG A 181 25.54 -6.95 -11.62
CA ARG A 181 25.01 -7.82 -12.69
C ARG A 181 23.62 -7.41 -13.15
N TYR A 182 22.72 -7.16 -12.19
CA TYR A 182 21.34 -6.76 -12.49
C TYR A 182 21.30 -5.35 -13.12
N THR A 183 22.14 -4.43 -12.67
CA THR A 183 22.27 -3.09 -13.29
C THR A 183 22.72 -3.18 -14.74
N LYS A 184 23.69 -4.05 -15.05
CA LYS A 184 24.19 -4.20 -16.41
C LYS A 184 23.12 -4.70 -17.40
N MET A 185 22.26 -5.61 -16.96
CA MET A 185 21.12 -6.05 -17.77
C MET A 185 20.02 -4.99 -17.86
N ARG A 186 19.73 -4.24 -16.78
CA ARG A 186 18.83 -3.06 -16.87
C ARG A 186 19.28 -2.09 -17.96
N ASP A 187 20.56 -1.71 -17.96
CA ASP A 187 21.10 -0.75 -18.92
C ASP A 187 21.03 -1.31 -20.35
N ALA A 188 21.34 -2.60 -20.51
CA ALA A 188 21.20 -3.29 -21.78
C ALA A 188 19.76 -3.28 -22.32
N LEU A 189 18.76 -3.57 -21.47
CA LEU A 189 17.34 -3.52 -21.83
C LEU A 189 16.92 -2.11 -22.22
N ALA A 190 17.29 -1.09 -21.44
CA ALA A 190 16.99 0.30 -21.73
C ALA A 190 17.59 0.74 -23.08
N ALA A 191 18.83 0.34 -23.38
CA ALA A 191 19.52 0.65 -24.63
C ALA A 191 18.85 0.07 -25.89
N THR A 192 17.99 -0.95 -25.74
CA THR A 192 17.23 -1.50 -26.88
C THR A 192 16.13 -0.55 -27.38
N GLY A 193 15.67 0.38 -26.53
CA GLY A 193 14.50 1.23 -26.79
C GLY A 193 13.15 0.50 -26.73
N ARG A 194 13.12 -0.83 -26.53
CA ARG A 194 11.87 -1.59 -26.35
C ARG A 194 11.49 -1.61 -24.86
N PRO A 195 10.24 -1.27 -24.49
CA PRO A 195 9.78 -1.44 -23.12
C PRO A 195 9.69 -2.92 -22.73
N ILE A 196 10.52 -3.36 -21.78
CA ILE A 196 10.56 -4.74 -21.27
C ILE A 196 10.45 -4.68 -19.74
N VAL A 197 9.44 -5.36 -19.17
CA VAL A 197 9.31 -5.52 -17.71
C VAL A 197 10.49 -6.33 -17.21
N TYR A 198 11.20 -5.82 -16.21
CA TYR A 198 12.41 -6.49 -15.71
C TYR A 198 12.19 -7.11 -14.33
N SER A 199 12.12 -8.44 -14.29
CA SER A 199 11.87 -9.25 -13.09
C SER A 199 13.17 -9.88 -12.59
N ILE A 200 13.60 -9.46 -11.41
CA ILE A 200 14.83 -9.89 -10.75
C ILE A 200 14.55 -11.16 -9.94
N CYS A 201 15.26 -12.25 -10.23
CA CYS A 201 15.10 -13.53 -9.56
C CYS A 201 16.40 -13.93 -8.83
N GLU A 202 16.70 -13.23 -7.72
CA GLU A 202 17.87 -13.52 -6.86
C GLU A 202 17.50 -14.06 -5.47
N TRP A 203 16.23 -14.42 -5.30
CA TRP A 203 15.69 -15.17 -4.16
C TRP A 203 15.74 -14.49 -2.79
N GLY A 204 15.93 -13.17 -2.77
CA GLY A 204 16.05 -12.39 -1.55
C GLY A 204 17.45 -12.44 -0.91
N GLN A 205 18.43 -13.07 -1.57
CA GLN A 205 19.77 -13.32 -1.02
C GLN A 205 20.52 -12.04 -0.67
N ASN A 206 20.38 -10.98 -1.47
CA ASN A 206 21.08 -9.71 -1.25
C ASN A 206 20.10 -8.58 -0.90
N LYS A 207 18.97 -8.93 -0.26
CA LYS A 207 17.93 -7.99 0.16
C LYS A 207 17.49 -7.04 -0.97
N PRO A 208 16.98 -7.56 -2.09
CA PRO A 208 16.67 -6.77 -3.29
C PRO A 208 15.69 -5.64 -3.02
N TRP A 209 14.80 -5.77 -2.03
CA TRP A 209 13.91 -4.69 -1.60
C TRP A 209 14.65 -3.40 -1.19
N GLU A 210 15.93 -3.44 -0.83
CA GLU A 210 16.74 -2.26 -0.48
C GLU A 210 17.37 -1.55 -1.70
N TRP A 211 17.41 -2.17 -2.88
CA TRP A 211 18.16 -1.62 -4.02
C TRP A 211 17.53 -1.84 -5.41
N ALA A 212 16.77 -2.92 -5.58
CA ALA A 212 16.22 -3.35 -6.87
C ALA A 212 15.19 -2.38 -7.44
N GLN A 213 14.58 -1.52 -6.63
CA GLN A 213 13.65 -0.48 -7.11
C GLN A 213 14.29 0.49 -8.12
N ASN A 214 15.62 0.64 -8.12
CA ASN A 214 16.35 1.47 -9.10
C ASN A 214 16.85 0.66 -10.29
N VAL A 215 16.56 -0.64 -10.32
CA VAL A 215 17.15 -1.61 -11.24
C VAL A 215 16.11 -2.37 -12.04
N GLY A 216 15.10 -2.97 -11.40
CA GLY A 216 14.04 -3.74 -12.03
C GLY A 216 12.66 -3.32 -11.54
N ASN A 217 11.64 -3.91 -12.14
CA ASN A 217 10.24 -3.62 -11.84
C ASN A 217 9.67 -4.48 -10.70
N LEU A 218 10.30 -5.62 -10.43
CA LEU A 218 9.92 -6.54 -9.37
C LEU A 218 11.11 -7.44 -9.02
N TRP A 219 11.10 -7.99 -7.81
CA TRP A 219 12.19 -8.83 -7.31
C TRP A 219 11.68 -9.96 -6.42
N ARG A 220 12.17 -11.19 -6.68
CA ARG A 220 11.92 -12.35 -5.83
C ARG A 220 12.45 -12.10 -4.42
N THR A 221 11.63 -12.30 -3.40
CA THR A 221 11.98 -12.04 -1.99
C THR A 221 12.38 -13.30 -1.22
N THR A 222 12.15 -14.48 -1.81
CA THR A 222 12.43 -15.79 -1.21
C THR A 222 12.97 -16.78 -2.23
N GLY A 223 13.48 -17.91 -1.75
CA GLY A 223 13.63 -19.12 -2.57
C GLY A 223 12.29 -19.60 -3.12
N ASP A 224 12.35 -20.60 -4.00
CA ASP A 224 11.20 -21.02 -4.80
C ASP A 224 10.02 -21.54 -3.95
N ILE A 225 8.82 -21.22 -4.42
CA ILE A 225 7.61 -21.89 -3.99
C ILE A 225 7.60 -23.34 -4.49
N ASN A 226 6.78 -24.16 -3.85
CA ASN A 226 6.30 -25.42 -4.38
C ASN A 226 4.85 -25.58 -3.95
N ASP A 227 4.14 -26.52 -4.57
CA ASP A 227 2.72 -26.75 -4.36
C ASP A 227 2.42 -27.48 -3.03
N THR A 228 2.84 -26.88 -1.92
CA THR A 228 2.54 -27.33 -0.56
C THR A 228 2.11 -26.14 0.29
N TYR A 229 1.12 -26.37 1.16
CA TYR A 229 0.59 -25.33 2.04
C TYR A 229 1.67 -24.74 2.96
N SER A 230 2.55 -25.58 3.50
CA SER A 230 3.62 -25.13 4.40
C SER A 230 4.61 -24.19 3.72
N LYS A 231 4.98 -24.45 2.45
CA LYS A 231 5.85 -23.57 1.68
C LYS A 231 5.16 -22.26 1.31
N MET A 232 3.90 -22.31 0.91
CA MET A 232 3.09 -21.10 0.64
C MET A 232 3.05 -20.19 1.88
N VAL A 233 2.83 -20.75 3.07
CA VAL A 233 2.82 -20.01 4.34
C VAL A 233 4.19 -19.46 4.72
N ASP A 234 5.28 -20.22 4.53
CA ASP A 234 6.66 -19.77 4.76
C ASP A 234 6.99 -18.52 3.93
N ILE A 235 6.68 -18.58 2.63
CA ILE A 235 6.90 -17.46 1.71
C ILE A 235 6.06 -16.25 2.08
N PHE A 236 4.76 -16.45 2.35
CA PHE A 236 3.87 -15.38 2.81
C PHE A 236 4.45 -14.66 4.04
N LYS A 237 4.89 -15.41 5.08
CA LYS A 237 5.44 -14.84 6.31
C LYS A 237 6.73 -14.05 6.09
N ARG A 238 7.55 -14.44 5.11
CA ARG A 238 8.79 -13.75 4.75
C ARG A 238 8.54 -12.50 3.91
N ASN A 239 7.54 -12.51 3.05
CA ASN A 239 7.22 -11.40 2.16
C ASN A 239 6.38 -10.30 2.83
N LEU A 240 5.47 -10.68 3.74
CA LEU A 240 4.55 -9.74 4.40
C LEU A 240 5.24 -8.54 5.09
N PRO A 241 6.36 -8.71 5.83
CA PRO A 241 7.06 -7.59 6.48
C PRO A 241 7.71 -6.60 5.51
N LEU A 242 7.82 -6.93 4.21
CA LEU A 242 8.48 -6.10 3.20
C LEU A 242 7.55 -5.04 2.57
N ALA A 243 6.33 -4.88 3.10
CA ALA A 243 5.30 -4.02 2.55
C ALA A 243 5.72 -2.57 2.24
N GLN A 244 6.65 -2.01 3.02
CA GLN A 244 7.15 -0.64 2.84
C GLN A 244 7.98 -0.42 1.56
N TYR A 245 8.47 -1.50 0.94
CA TYR A 245 9.32 -1.43 -0.26
C TYR A 245 8.54 -1.54 -1.57
N ALA A 246 7.30 -2.04 -1.52
CA ALA A 246 6.44 -2.17 -2.70
C ALA A 246 5.75 -0.83 -3.01
N LYS A 247 5.76 -0.45 -4.29
CA LYS A 247 5.09 0.75 -4.83
C LYS A 247 4.87 0.59 -6.34
N PRO A 248 4.06 1.46 -6.99
CA PRO A 248 3.91 1.44 -8.44
C PRO A 248 5.25 1.40 -9.19
N GLY A 249 5.43 0.37 -10.04
CA GLY A 249 6.67 0.15 -10.80
C GLY A 249 7.72 -0.72 -10.09
N ALA A 250 7.51 -1.11 -8.83
CA ALA A 250 8.51 -1.74 -7.96
C ALA A 250 7.85 -2.68 -6.94
N TRP A 251 7.83 -4.00 -7.23
CA TRP A 251 7.05 -4.98 -6.45
C TRP A 251 7.90 -6.05 -5.78
N ASN A 252 7.53 -6.40 -4.54
CA ASN A 252 8.00 -7.63 -3.92
C ASN A 252 7.33 -8.83 -4.60
N ASP A 253 8.13 -9.80 -5.03
CA ASP A 253 7.67 -11.01 -5.71
C ASP A 253 7.82 -12.24 -4.78
N PRO A 254 6.74 -12.70 -4.13
CA PRO A 254 6.70 -13.95 -3.38
C PRO A 254 6.56 -15.20 -4.28
N ASP A 255 6.98 -15.14 -5.54
CA ASP A 255 6.94 -16.23 -6.51
C ASP A 255 5.56 -16.53 -7.09
N MET A 256 5.54 -17.44 -8.07
CA MET A 256 4.37 -17.78 -8.89
C MET A 256 3.23 -18.43 -8.09
N LEU A 257 2.01 -18.35 -8.63
CA LEU A 257 0.83 -18.98 -8.07
C LEU A 257 0.81 -20.49 -8.35
N GLU A 258 0.58 -21.29 -7.31
CA GLU A 258 0.43 -22.76 -7.41
C GLU A 258 -1.03 -23.21 -7.63
N VAL A 259 -1.96 -22.26 -7.76
CA VAL A 259 -3.40 -22.52 -7.88
C VAL A 259 -3.71 -23.52 -9.00
N GLY A 260 -4.14 -24.72 -8.59
CA GLY A 260 -4.54 -25.79 -9.49
C GLY A 260 -3.48 -26.84 -9.85
N ASN A 261 -2.32 -26.85 -9.20
CA ASN A 261 -1.26 -27.84 -9.44
C ASN A 261 -1.47 -29.20 -8.73
N GLY A 262 -2.39 -29.28 -7.77
CA GLY A 262 -2.91 -30.52 -7.17
C GLY A 262 -2.41 -30.87 -5.77
N GLY A 263 -1.43 -30.15 -5.22
CA GLY A 263 -0.80 -30.37 -3.92
C GLY A 263 -1.44 -29.62 -2.75
N MET A 264 -2.38 -28.70 -3.02
CA MET A 264 -3.17 -28.01 -2.00
C MET A 264 -4.68 -28.18 -2.24
N THR A 265 -5.46 -28.02 -1.18
CA THR A 265 -6.93 -28.03 -1.23
C THR A 265 -7.47 -26.76 -1.90
N PRO A 266 -8.73 -26.75 -2.40
CA PRO A 266 -9.35 -25.53 -2.91
C PRO A 266 -9.37 -24.37 -1.91
N THR A 267 -9.57 -24.65 -0.61
CA THR A 267 -9.50 -23.66 0.47
C THR A 267 -8.12 -23.03 0.58
N GLU A 268 -7.07 -23.85 0.53
CA GLU A 268 -5.68 -23.38 0.59
C GLU A 268 -5.29 -22.59 -0.65
N TYR A 269 -5.73 -23.00 -1.85
CA TYR A 269 -5.53 -22.22 -3.08
C TYR A 269 -6.25 -20.87 -3.05
N ARG A 270 -7.47 -20.83 -2.51
CA ARG A 270 -8.19 -19.58 -2.30
C ARG A 270 -7.44 -18.65 -1.32
N SER A 271 -6.88 -19.20 -0.24
CA SER A 271 -6.03 -18.45 0.69
C SER A 271 -4.77 -17.95 0.00
N HIS A 272 -4.06 -18.81 -0.71
CA HIS A 272 -2.85 -18.46 -1.47
C HIS A 272 -3.10 -17.29 -2.43
N PHE A 273 -4.16 -17.35 -3.24
CA PHE A 273 -4.54 -16.26 -4.15
C PHE A 273 -4.87 -14.96 -3.42
N SER A 274 -5.64 -15.05 -2.32
CA SER A 274 -6.01 -13.88 -1.50
C SER A 274 -4.80 -13.21 -0.86
N LEU A 275 -3.85 -14.02 -0.35
CA LEU A 275 -2.64 -13.53 0.32
C LEU A 275 -1.69 -12.86 -0.68
N TRP A 276 -1.52 -13.42 -1.88
CA TRP A 276 -0.72 -12.78 -2.93
C TRP A 276 -1.36 -11.45 -3.35
N ALA A 277 -2.68 -11.44 -3.59
CA ALA A 277 -3.40 -10.24 -4.00
C ALA A 277 -3.35 -9.11 -2.95
N ILE A 278 -3.59 -9.42 -1.67
CA ILE A 278 -3.50 -8.40 -0.62
C ILE A 278 -2.07 -7.90 -0.42
N MET A 279 -1.06 -8.71 -0.75
CA MET A 279 0.34 -8.29 -0.72
C MET A 279 0.77 -7.48 -1.96
N ALA A 280 -0.11 -7.21 -2.93
CA ALA A 280 0.26 -6.59 -4.20
C ALA A 280 1.40 -7.35 -4.91
N ALA A 281 1.32 -8.68 -4.88
CA ALA A 281 2.29 -9.57 -5.50
C ALA A 281 2.00 -9.74 -7.00
N PRO A 282 3.00 -10.03 -7.84
CA PRO A 282 2.74 -10.49 -9.20
C PRO A 282 1.83 -11.73 -9.18
N LEU A 283 0.74 -11.69 -9.95
CA LEU A 283 -0.19 -12.82 -10.09
C LEU A 283 0.17 -13.62 -11.34
N LEU A 284 1.27 -14.37 -11.25
CA LEU A 284 1.75 -15.24 -12.33
C LEU A 284 1.26 -16.67 -12.10
N ILE A 285 0.30 -17.13 -12.92
CA ILE A 285 -0.23 -18.50 -12.89
C ILE A 285 0.89 -19.50 -13.19
N GLY A 286 1.12 -20.45 -12.30
CA GLY A 286 2.10 -21.53 -12.46
C GLY A 286 1.51 -22.86 -12.95
N SER A 287 0.19 -22.95 -13.12
CA SER A 287 -0.51 -24.20 -13.47
C SER A 287 -0.83 -24.35 -14.97
N ASP A 288 -0.89 -25.60 -15.44
CA ASP A 288 -1.29 -25.92 -16.82
C ASP A 288 -2.79 -25.73 -17.00
N LEU A 289 -3.20 -24.55 -17.48
CA LEU A 289 -4.60 -24.13 -17.61
C LEU A 289 -5.46 -25.05 -18.52
N ARG A 290 -4.85 -25.93 -19.32
CA ARG A 290 -5.55 -26.96 -20.10
C ARG A 290 -6.15 -28.06 -19.21
N LYS A 291 -5.64 -28.20 -17.97
CA LYS A 291 -5.93 -29.29 -17.05
C LYS A 291 -6.53 -28.83 -15.71
N VAL A 292 -6.46 -27.53 -15.40
CA VAL A 292 -6.99 -26.97 -14.15
C VAL A 292 -8.50 -27.20 -14.05
N SER A 293 -8.96 -27.68 -12.89
CA SER A 293 -10.39 -27.87 -12.59
C SER A 293 -11.17 -26.56 -12.68
N GLN A 294 -12.48 -26.64 -12.91
CA GLN A 294 -13.32 -25.44 -12.99
C GLN A 294 -13.32 -24.61 -11.70
N GLU A 295 -13.26 -25.26 -10.53
CA GLU A 295 -13.19 -24.59 -9.22
C GLU A 295 -11.91 -23.76 -9.07
N ASN A 296 -10.75 -24.35 -9.37
CA ASN A 296 -9.47 -23.64 -9.30
C ASN A 296 -9.35 -22.57 -10.38
N PHE A 297 -9.91 -22.81 -11.57
CA PHE A 297 -9.96 -21.78 -12.62
C PHE A 297 -10.82 -20.58 -12.21
N THR A 298 -11.94 -20.82 -11.51
CA THR A 298 -12.80 -19.75 -10.98
C THR A 298 -12.10 -18.92 -9.92
N THR A 299 -11.19 -19.52 -9.14
CA THR A 299 -10.32 -18.79 -8.21
C THR A 299 -9.47 -17.75 -8.94
N LEU A 300 -8.85 -18.16 -10.06
CA LEU A 300 -8.02 -17.28 -10.89
C LEU A 300 -8.82 -16.14 -11.56
N LEU A 301 -10.13 -16.32 -11.78
CA LEU A 301 -11.01 -15.32 -12.39
C LEU A 301 -11.66 -14.33 -11.41
N ASN A 302 -11.39 -14.43 -10.10
CA ASN A 302 -12.10 -13.60 -9.12
C ASN A 302 -11.69 -12.12 -9.22
N LYS A 303 -12.43 -11.36 -10.03
CA LYS A 303 -12.21 -9.94 -10.30
C LYS A 303 -12.20 -9.06 -9.05
N ASP A 304 -13.00 -9.38 -8.03
CA ASP A 304 -13.02 -8.60 -6.79
C ASP A 304 -11.70 -8.69 -6.00
N VAL A 305 -11.05 -9.87 -6.02
CA VAL A 305 -9.76 -10.09 -5.37
C VAL A 305 -8.63 -9.51 -6.23
N ILE A 306 -8.73 -9.68 -7.56
CA ILE A 306 -7.79 -9.06 -8.51
C ILE A 306 -7.82 -7.53 -8.39
N ASP A 307 -8.99 -6.92 -8.21
CA ASP A 307 -9.09 -5.47 -8.05
C ASP A 307 -8.43 -4.95 -6.77
N VAL A 308 -8.29 -5.80 -5.75
CA VAL A 308 -7.45 -5.46 -4.60
C VAL A 308 -5.98 -5.50 -4.98
N ASP A 309 -5.52 -6.52 -5.70
CA ASP A 309 -4.12 -6.59 -6.17
C ASP A 309 -3.76 -5.40 -7.07
N GLN A 310 -4.62 -5.13 -8.05
CA GLN A 310 -4.44 -4.13 -9.10
C GLN A 310 -4.87 -2.70 -8.69
N ASP A 311 -5.15 -2.46 -7.40
CA ASP A 311 -5.49 -1.10 -6.95
C ASP A 311 -4.33 -0.13 -7.21
N ARG A 312 -4.66 0.99 -7.87
CA ARG A 312 -3.72 2.00 -8.36
C ARG A 312 -2.95 2.75 -7.27
N LEU A 313 -3.36 2.67 -5.99
CA LEU A 313 -2.57 3.20 -4.90
C LEU A 313 -1.24 2.43 -4.77
N GLY A 314 -1.25 1.16 -5.20
CA GLY A 314 -0.06 0.35 -5.34
C GLY A 314 0.64 0.04 -4.01
N ILE A 315 -0.14 -0.03 -2.93
CA ILE A 315 0.37 -0.34 -1.59
C ILE A 315 0.22 -1.84 -1.32
N GLN A 316 1.30 -2.49 -0.86
CA GLN A 316 1.24 -3.83 -0.30
C GLN A 316 0.52 -3.81 1.06
N GLY A 317 -0.37 -4.77 1.29
CA GLY A 317 -1.07 -4.94 2.55
C GLY A 317 -0.12 -5.18 3.72
N LYS A 318 -0.46 -4.60 4.88
CA LYS A 318 0.34 -4.67 6.11
C LYS A 318 -0.35 -5.57 7.13
N GLN A 319 0.47 -6.27 7.92
CA GLN A 319 0.01 -6.97 9.10
C GLN A 319 -0.54 -5.98 10.12
N ILE A 320 -1.78 -6.17 10.55
CA ILE A 320 -2.42 -5.41 11.62
C ILE A 320 -2.28 -6.13 12.95
N SER A 321 -2.53 -7.44 12.98
CA SER A 321 -2.34 -8.26 14.17
C SER A 321 -2.07 -9.72 13.82
N VAL A 322 -1.46 -10.44 14.76
CA VAL A 322 -1.32 -11.89 14.74
C VAL A 322 -1.63 -12.43 16.13
N SER A 323 -2.50 -13.43 16.21
CA SER A 323 -2.83 -14.11 17.46
C SER A 323 -3.07 -15.59 17.20
N GLY A 324 -2.29 -16.47 17.85
CA GLY A 324 -2.43 -17.93 17.70
C GLY A 324 -2.47 -18.40 16.25
N ASN A 325 -1.54 -17.93 15.40
CA ASN A 325 -1.50 -18.18 13.94
C ASN A 325 -2.67 -17.63 13.10
N ASN A 326 -3.56 -16.82 13.68
CA ASN A 326 -4.52 -16.03 12.91
C ASN A 326 -3.91 -14.70 12.53
N TYR A 327 -4.00 -14.32 11.26
CA TYR A 327 -3.45 -13.09 10.70
C TYR A 327 -4.58 -12.14 10.30
N VAL A 328 -4.45 -10.87 10.68
CA VAL A 328 -5.23 -9.77 10.12
C VAL A 328 -4.30 -8.92 9.29
N ILE A 329 -4.61 -8.78 8.00
CA ILE A 329 -3.86 -7.97 7.04
C ILE A 329 -4.81 -6.92 6.47
N ALA A 330 -4.36 -5.67 6.36
CA ALA A 330 -5.15 -4.61 5.74
C ALA A 330 -4.35 -3.84 4.69
N LYS A 331 -5.04 -3.45 3.62
CA LYS A 331 -4.50 -2.68 2.49
C LYS A 331 -5.43 -1.48 2.21
N PRO A 332 -4.96 -0.23 2.34
CA PRO A 332 -5.73 0.91 1.86
C PRO A 332 -5.88 0.85 0.34
N LEU A 333 -7.03 1.26 -0.16
CA LEU A 333 -7.35 1.30 -1.59
C LEU A 333 -7.51 2.75 -2.07
N SER A 334 -7.27 2.97 -3.35
CA SER A 334 -7.21 4.30 -3.97
C SER A 334 -8.50 5.11 -3.93
N ASN A 335 -9.63 4.49 -3.60
CA ASN A 335 -10.93 5.15 -3.45
C ASN A 335 -11.29 5.46 -1.99
N GLY A 336 -10.38 5.22 -1.03
CA GLY A 336 -10.59 5.43 0.40
C GLY A 336 -11.13 4.21 1.14
N ASP A 337 -11.44 3.11 0.44
CA ASP A 337 -11.78 1.84 1.07
C ASP A 337 -10.54 1.12 1.58
N TYR A 338 -10.75 0.03 2.32
CA TYR A 338 -9.72 -0.89 2.74
C TYR A 338 -10.06 -2.32 2.31
N ALA A 339 -9.08 -3.06 1.82
CA ALA A 339 -9.16 -4.52 1.78
C ALA A 339 -8.65 -5.09 3.10
N VAL A 340 -9.33 -6.10 3.64
CA VAL A 340 -8.97 -6.79 4.88
C VAL A 340 -8.98 -8.28 4.64
N ALA A 341 -7.87 -8.97 4.88
CA ALA A 341 -7.80 -10.43 4.89
C ALA A 341 -7.69 -10.94 6.34
N LEU A 342 -8.59 -11.86 6.67
CA LEU A 342 -8.62 -12.63 7.91
C LEU A 342 -8.17 -14.05 7.57
N PHE A 343 -6.90 -14.35 7.82
CA PHE A 343 -6.29 -15.62 7.43
C PHE A 343 -6.09 -16.53 8.65
N ASN A 344 -6.66 -17.72 8.58
CA ASN A 344 -6.55 -18.75 9.60
C ASN A 344 -5.45 -19.75 9.22
N ASN A 345 -4.27 -19.62 9.83
CA ASN A 345 -3.19 -20.60 9.66
C ASN A 345 -3.22 -21.73 10.72
N ASN A 346 -4.39 -22.08 11.24
CA ASN A 346 -4.61 -23.21 12.13
C ASN A 346 -5.36 -24.36 11.43
N SER A 347 -5.33 -25.53 12.06
CA SER A 347 -5.96 -26.76 11.57
C SER A 347 -7.45 -26.91 11.91
N SER A 348 -8.05 -25.91 12.57
CA SER A 348 -9.48 -25.88 12.91
C SER A 348 -10.06 -24.50 12.61
N THR A 349 -11.38 -24.42 12.43
CA THR A 349 -12.08 -23.15 12.22
C THR A 349 -11.84 -22.18 13.37
N GLN A 350 -11.50 -20.93 13.04
CA GLN A 350 -11.24 -19.86 14.01
C GLN A 350 -12.16 -18.68 13.75
N THR A 351 -12.61 -18.00 14.81
CA THR A 351 -13.19 -16.67 14.66
C THR A 351 -12.07 -15.64 14.71
N ILE A 352 -11.88 -14.90 13.62
CA ILE A 352 -10.85 -13.88 13.50
C ILE A 352 -11.54 -12.53 13.40
N SER A 353 -11.08 -11.54 14.16
CA SER A 353 -11.67 -10.21 14.17
C SER A 353 -10.63 -9.09 14.23
N THR A 354 -11.05 -7.92 13.76
CA THR A 354 -10.38 -6.64 13.93
C THR A 354 -11.44 -5.53 13.98
N THR A 355 -11.02 -4.28 14.11
CA THR A 355 -11.91 -3.12 14.09
C THR A 355 -11.57 -2.17 12.93
N ALA A 356 -12.56 -1.41 12.48
CA ALA A 356 -12.38 -0.36 11.49
C ALA A 356 -11.31 0.66 11.94
N SER A 357 -11.30 1.02 13.24
CA SER A 357 -10.26 1.85 13.83
C SER A 357 -8.87 1.22 13.74
N ALA A 358 -8.73 -0.08 14.03
CA ALA A 358 -7.43 -0.77 14.04
C ALA A 358 -6.81 -0.87 12.63
N ILE A 359 -7.64 -0.95 11.58
CA ILE A 359 -7.15 -0.96 10.19
C ILE A 359 -6.94 0.45 9.62
N GLY A 360 -7.27 1.51 10.38
CA GLY A 360 -7.09 2.91 9.97
C GLY A 360 -8.30 3.53 9.25
N ILE A 361 -9.41 2.81 9.10
CA ILE A 361 -10.68 3.36 8.60
C ILE A 361 -11.58 3.66 9.79
N GLY A 362 -11.23 4.68 10.58
CA GLY A 362 -12.06 5.16 11.70
C GLY A 362 -13.13 6.17 11.24
N GLN A 363 -13.81 6.77 12.23
CA GLN A 363 -14.59 8.01 12.00
C GLN A 363 -15.77 7.82 11.04
N SER A 364 -16.56 6.78 11.31
CA SER A 364 -17.84 6.53 10.65
C SER A 364 -18.76 5.81 11.64
N SER A 365 -20.04 6.16 11.62
CA SER A 365 -21.07 5.52 12.44
C SER A 365 -21.37 4.08 11.99
N SER A 366 -21.05 3.76 10.74
CA SER A 366 -21.14 2.40 10.19
C SER A 366 -20.12 2.16 9.06
N TYR A 367 -19.90 0.89 8.74
CA TYR A 367 -19.04 0.43 7.66
C TYR A 367 -19.76 -0.67 6.88
N ASN A 368 -19.52 -0.74 5.57
CA ASN A 368 -20.00 -1.83 4.73
C ASN A 368 -18.87 -2.81 4.44
N LEU A 369 -19.13 -4.09 4.68
CA LEU A 369 -18.22 -5.19 4.41
C LEU A 369 -18.77 -5.99 3.23
N LYS A 370 -18.05 -5.97 2.10
CA LYS A 370 -18.27 -6.88 0.97
C LYS A 370 -17.30 -8.03 1.08
N ASP A 371 -17.78 -9.26 1.24
CA ASP A 371 -16.96 -10.46 1.11
C ASP A 371 -16.59 -10.66 -0.36
N LEU A 372 -15.29 -10.68 -0.67
CA LEU A 372 -14.79 -10.72 -2.03
C LEU A 372 -14.91 -12.11 -2.67
N TRP A 373 -15.20 -13.14 -1.88
CA TRP A 373 -15.40 -14.50 -2.35
C TRP A 373 -16.86 -14.88 -2.44
N SER A 374 -17.63 -14.69 -1.36
CA SER A 374 -19.07 -15.00 -1.35
C SER A 374 -19.92 -13.93 -2.03
N LYS A 375 -19.35 -12.75 -2.28
CA LYS A 375 -20.02 -11.55 -2.84
C LYS A 375 -21.07 -10.94 -1.92
N SER A 376 -21.28 -11.51 -0.75
CA SER A 376 -22.24 -11.01 0.24
C SER A 376 -21.79 -9.68 0.82
N THR A 377 -22.75 -8.83 1.15
CA THR A 377 -22.52 -7.52 1.77
C THR A 377 -23.26 -7.43 3.09
N ARG A 378 -22.62 -6.84 4.11
CA ARG A 378 -23.27 -6.51 5.39
C ARG A 378 -22.74 -5.20 5.96
N SER A 379 -23.54 -4.53 6.77
CA SER A 379 -23.08 -3.36 7.53
C SER A 379 -22.61 -3.75 8.93
N THR A 380 -21.74 -2.95 9.52
CA THR A 380 -21.22 -3.11 10.89
C THR A 380 -20.97 -1.74 11.53
N THR A 381 -21.02 -1.63 12.84
CA THR A 381 -20.69 -0.39 13.58
C THR A 381 -19.18 -0.25 13.87
N GLY A 382 -18.38 -1.25 13.48
CA GLY A 382 -16.92 -1.16 13.58
C GLY A 382 -16.20 -2.50 13.65
N ALA A 383 -16.89 -3.58 14.07
CA ALA A 383 -16.29 -4.92 14.12
C ALA A 383 -16.24 -5.56 12.73
N ILE A 384 -15.06 -6.01 12.33
CA ILE A 384 -14.80 -6.77 11.11
C ILE A 384 -14.40 -8.17 11.57
N SER A 385 -15.26 -9.15 11.35
CA SER A 385 -15.10 -10.49 11.91
C SER A 385 -15.69 -11.55 10.99
N ALA A 386 -15.11 -12.74 11.00
CA ALA A 386 -15.60 -13.91 10.30
C ALA A 386 -15.22 -15.20 11.03
N SER A 387 -16.04 -16.24 10.84
CA SER A 387 -15.65 -17.62 11.09
C SER A 387 -14.87 -18.12 9.88
N VAL A 388 -13.59 -18.40 10.06
CA VAL A 388 -12.63 -18.71 8.99
C VAL A 388 -12.24 -20.18 9.11
N PRO A 389 -12.50 -21.03 8.09
CA PRO A 389 -12.17 -22.44 8.15
C PRO A 389 -10.66 -22.66 8.29
N ALA A 390 -10.26 -23.87 8.69
CA ALA A 390 -8.85 -24.26 8.74
C ALA A 390 -8.16 -23.94 7.40
N HIS A 391 -6.98 -23.31 7.47
CA HIS A 391 -6.19 -22.86 6.31
C HIS A 391 -6.91 -21.89 5.37
N GLY A 392 -8.07 -21.38 5.79
CA GLY A 392 -8.93 -20.51 5.01
C GLY A 392 -8.61 -19.03 5.19
N THR A 393 -9.10 -18.23 4.24
CA THR A 393 -9.07 -16.77 4.29
C THR A 393 -10.46 -16.24 4.00
N VAL A 394 -10.91 -15.29 4.81
CA VAL A 394 -12.03 -14.41 4.45
C VAL A 394 -11.45 -13.05 4.09
N MET A 395 -11.81 -12.54 2.92
CA MET A 395 -11.31 -11.27 2.41
C MET A 395 -12.47 -10.32 2.21
N TYR A 396 -12.42 -9.17 2.87
CA TYR A 396 -13.42 -8.12 2.78
C TYR A 396 -12.88 -6.92 2.04
N ARG A 397 -13.74 -6.24 1.27
CA ARG A 397 -13.62 -4.81 1.02
C ARG A 397 -14.49 -4.07 2.02
N VAL A 398 -13.88 -3.11 2.70
CA VAL A 398 -14.46 -2.32 3.78
C VAL A 398 -14.55 -0.89 3.29
N SER A 399 -15.77 -0.38 3.18
CA SER A 399 -16.04 1.02 2.87
C SER A 399 -16.71 1.68 4.06
N LYS A 400 -16.55 3.00 4.20
CA LYS A 400 -17.38 3.75 5.16
C LYS A 400 -18.84 3.62 4.73
N GLY A 401 -19.73 3.47 5.71
CA GLY A 401 -21.16 3.47 5.48
C GLY A 401 -21.62 4.79 4.85
N VAL A 402 -22.82 4.78 4.28
CA VAL A 402 -23.47 6.04 3.91
C VAL A 402 -23.66 6.84 5.20
N ARG A 403 -23.11 8.05 5.24
CA ARG A 403 -23.29 8.92 6.41
C ARG A 403 -24.77 9.29 6.51
N THR A 404 -25.42 8.87 7.58
CA THR A 404 -26.81 9.23 7.83
C THR A 404 -26.83 10.55 8.60
N PRO A 405 -27.49 11.61 8.09
CA PRO A 405 -27.70 12.81 8.88
C PRO A 405 -28.57 12.49 10.12
N PRO A 406 -28.52 13.32 11.18
CA PRO A 406 -29.44 13.20 12.30
C PRO A 406 -30.91 13.22 11.81
N ALA A 407 -31.76 12.42 12.45
CA ALA A 407 -33.19 12.40 12.13
C ALA A 407 -33.84 13.77 12.39
N ALA A 408 -35.06 14.00 11.88
CA ALA A 408 -35.81 15.20 12.24
C ALA A 408 -36.06 15.25 13.77
N GLY A 409 -35.90 16.43 14.38
CA GLY A 409 -36.01 16.65 15.81
C GLY A 409 -34.85 17.45 16.40
N THR A 410 -34.87 17.65 17.72
CA THR A 410 -33.76 18.26 18.45
C THR A 410 -32.93 17.17 19.12
N HIS A 411 -31.61 17.22 18.92
CA HIS A 411 -30.66 16.21 19.38
C HIS A 411 -29.60 16.83 20.25
N GLN A 412 -29.21 16.14 21.31
CA GLN A 412 -28.01 16.45 22.07
C GLN A 412 -26.79 16.03 21.26
N VAL A 413 -25.79 16.91 21.13
CA VAL A 413 -24.56 16.58 20.40
C VAL A 413 -23.83 15.40 21.05
N SER A 414 -23.94 15.21 22.37
CA SER A 414 -23.34 14.07 23.06
C SER A 414 -23.96 12.71 22.69
N ASP A 415 -25.21 12.70 22.26
CA ASP A 415 -25.93 11.49 21.81
C ASP A 415 -25.69 11.15 20.34
N LEU A 416 -25.09 12.07 19.56
CA LEU A 416 -24.82 11.86 18.15
C LEU A 416 -23.53 11.05 17.93
N SER A 417 -23.44 10.50 16.71
CA SER A 417 -22.19 9.98 16.17
C SER A 417 -21.32 11.14 15.69
N TRP A 418 -20.08 11.18 16.15
CA TRP A 418 -19.12 12.20 15.74
C TRP A 418 -18.27 11.71 14.56
N ASP A 419 -18.01 12.61 13.62
CA ASP A 419 -17.05 12.41 12.54
C ASP A 419 -15.63 12.41 13.13
N THR A 420 -15.26 13.44 13.89
CA THR A 420 -13.97 13.53 14.58
C THR A 420 -14.17 13.94 16.03
N ALA A 421 -13.24 13.50 16.89
CA ALA A 421 -13.07 14.03 18.24
C ALA A 421 -11.58 14.01 18.59
N SER A 422 -11.06 15.15 18.98
CA SER A 422 -9.68 15.34 19.43
C SER A 422 -9.63 16.30 20.60
N ASN A 423 -8.67 16.10 21.48
CA ASN A 423 -8.48 16.90 22.67
C ASN A 423 -7.00 17.18 22.90
N GLY A 424 -6.67 18.29 23.55
CA GLY A 424 -5.29 18.63 23.87
C GLY A 424 -4.71 17.73 24.95
N TRP A 425 -5.54 17.32 25.90
CA TRP A 425 -5.22 16.37 26.95
C TRP A 425 -6.40 15.44 27.20
N GLY A 426 -6.13 14.14 27.29
CA GLY A 426 -7.19 13.16 27.49
C GLY A 426 -8.12 12.91 26.32
N PRO A 427 -9.15 12.08 26.49
CA PRO A 427 -10.25 11.97 25.54
C PRO A 427 -11.27 13.11 25.71
N VAL A 428 -12.06 13.34 24.66
CA VAL A 428 -13.31 14.11 24.79
C VAL A 428 -14.33 13.25 25.55
N GLU A 429 -14.93 13.83 26.57
CA GLU A 429 -15.80 13.13 27.49
C GLU A 429 -17.29 13.40 27.21
N LYS A 430 -18.11 12.35 27.23
CA LYS A 430 -19.56 12.45 27.02
C LYS A 430 -20.29 12.60 28.35
N ASP A 431 -21.09 13.66 28.44
CA ASP A 431 -21.97 13.99 29.58
C ASP A 431 -21.23 14.08 30.93
N ARG A 432 -19.93 14.44 30.88
CA ARG A 432 -19.05 14.62 32.03
C ARG A 432 -17.86 15.53 31.67
N SER A 433 -17.23 16.15 32.67
CA SER A 433 -16.04 17.01 32.54
C SER A 433 -14.83 16.25 31.98
N ASN A 434 -13.74 16.94 31.65
CA ASN A 434 -12.50 16.26 31.23
C ASN A 434 -11.75 15.69 32.46
N GLY A 435 -11.83 14.39 32.70
CA GLY A 435 -11.19 13.75 33.85
C GLY A 435 -9.69 13.43 33.70
N GLU A 436 -9.01 14.05 32.72
CA GLU A 436 -7.65 13.77 32.30
C GLU A 436 -7.48 12.52 31.41
N ARG A 437 -6.88 11.42 31.89
CA ARG A 437 -6.23 10.42 31.00
C ARG A 437 -7.16 9.26 30.59
N PRO A 438 -7.78 8.53 31.53
CA PRO A 438 -8.80 7.55 31.19
C PRO A 438 -10.00 8.15 30.43
N ALA A 439 -10.74 7.29 29.74
CA ALA A 439 -12.06 7.65 29.24
C ALA A 439 -13.11 7.35 30.32
N GLY A 440 -14.07 8.23 30.52
CA GLY A 440 -15.16 8.05 31.46
C GLY A 440 -14.78 8.30 32.93
N ASP A 441 -13.74 9.07 33.20
CA ASP A 441 -13.30 9.43 34.56
C ASP A 441 -13.71 10.84 34.99
N GLY A 442 -14.23 11.65 34.07
CA GLY A 442 -14.79 12.97 34.33
C GLY A 442 -15.94 13.00 35.33
N LYS A 443 -16.17 14.17 35.92
CA LYS A 443 -17.24 14.45 36.89
C LYS A 443 -18.46 15.07 36.21
N THR A 444 -19.49 15.44 36.98
CA THR A 444 -20.61 16.21 36.46
C THR A 444 -20.12 17.55 35.92
N LEU A 445 -20.48 17.86 34.66
CA LEU A 445 -20.22 19.15 34.01
C LEU A 445 -20.78 20.28 34.87
N THR A 446 -19.92 21.21 35.28
CA THR A 446 -20.34 22.31 36.17
C THR A 446 -19.65 23.61 35.76
N ILE A 447 -20.43 24.65 35.47
CA ILE A 447 -19.90 25.97 35.10
C ILE A 447 -20.44 27.01 36.08
N ASN A 448 -19.55 27.64 36.85
CA ASN A 448 -19.84 28.67 37.84
C ASN A 448 -21.01 28.28 38.77
N GLY A 449 -20.95 27.07 39.32
CA GLY A 449 -21.91 26.46 40.24
C GLY A 449 -23.17 25.87 39.58
N THR A 450 -23.35 26.01 38.27
CA THR A 450 -24.49 25.44 37.55
C THR A 450 -24.12 24.08 36.97
N THR A 451 -24.87 23.04 37.32
CA THR A 451 -24.62 21.67 36.86
C THR A 451 -25.39 21.33 35.57
N TYR A 452 -24.79 20.50 34.73
CA TYR A 452 -25.37 20.03 33.48
C TYR A 452 -25.28 18.51 33.38
N THR A 453 -26.36 17.87 32.96
CA THR A 453 -26.43 16.41 32.79
C THR A 453 -26.09 15.95 31.38
N LYS A 454 -26.07 16.87 30.41
CA LYS A 454 -25.73 16.60 29.01
C LYS A 454 -24.68 17.58 28.54
N GLY A 455 -23.70 17.09 27.80
CA GLY A 455 -22.63 17.94 27.26
C GLY A 455 -21.37 17.20 26.91
N LEU A 456 -20.32 17.97 26.63
CA LEU A 456 -18.99 17.49 26.28
C LEU A 456 -17.95 18.14 27.20
N GLY A 457 -17.20 17.34 27.93
CA GLY A 457 -16.01 17.78 28.65
C GLY A 457 -14.78 17.67 27.75
N VAL A 458 -14.05 18.76 27.57
CA VAL A 458 -12.88 18.85 26.69
C VAL A 458 -11.71 19.55 27.37
N HIS A 459 -10.54 19.45 26.77
CA HIS A 459 -9.32 20.16 27.15
C HIS A 459 -8.75 20.83 25.91
N ALA A 460 -8.51 22.14 25.96
CA ALA A 460 -7.99 22.87 24.80
C ALA A 460 -6.56 22.41 24.40
N ALA A 461 -6.16 22.42 23.13
CA ALA A 461 -7.02 22.63 21.96
C ALA A 461 -7.84 21.37 21.64
N SER A 462 -9.14 21.54 21.41
CA SER A 462 -10.06 20.43 21.13
C SER A 462 -10.92 20.70 19.89
N GLU A 463 -11.39 19.61 19.29
CA GLU A 463 -12.31 19.66 18.17
C GLU A 463 -13.23 18.43 18.20
N VAL A 464 -14.53 18.65 18.07
CA VAL A 464 -15.55 17.62 17.81
C VAL A 464 -16.31 17.99 16.56
N SER A 465 -16.42 17.08 15.58
CA SER A 465 -17.21 17.31 14.37
C SER A 465 -18.37 16.32 14.21
N VAL A 466 -19.46 16.79 13.62
CA VAL A 466 -20.69 16.03 13.39
C VAL A 466 -21.14 16.24 11.96
N TYR A 467 -21.40 15.15 11.24
CA TYR A 467 -22.02 15.21 9.92
C TYR A 467 -23.51 15.53 10.04
N LEU A 468 -23.94 16.63 9.44
CA LEU A 468 -25.32 17.10 9.44
C LEU A 468 -26.06 16.74 8.15
N GLY A 469 -25.33 16.47 7.06
CA GLY A 469 -25.90 16.14 5.74
C GLY A 469 -26.92 17.16 5.24
N ARG A 470 -26.75 18.44 5.60
CA ARG A 470 -27.66 19.55 5.23
C ARG A 470 -29.08 19.40 5.78
N ALA A 471 -29.27 18.54 6.79
CA ALA A 471 -30.57 18.27 7.39
C ALA A 471 -30.87 19.11 8.64
N CYS A 472 -29.90 19.90 9.12
CA CYS A 472 -30.02 20.65 10.37
C CYS A 472 -30.10 22.16 10.13
N SER A 473 -30.73 22.88 11.06
CA SER A 473 -31.05 24.31 10.91
C SER A 473 -30.46 25.20 12.00
N THR A 474 -30.33 24.70 13.23
CA THR A 474 -29.85 25.49 14.37
C THR A 474 -28.90 24.70 15.27
N PHE A 475 -27.97 25.42 15.90
CA PHE A 475 -27.12 24.98 16.99
C PHE A 475 -27.33 25.88 18.22
N SER A 476 -27.26 25.31 19.43
CA SER A 476 -27.23 26.06 20.69
C SER A 476 -26.42 25.31 21.76
N ALA A 477 -25.62 26.02 22.56
CA ALA A 477 -24.91 25.47 23.72
C ALA A 477 -24.57 26.54 24.77
N SER A 478 -24.58 26.16 26.04
CA SER A 478 -23.91 26.91 27.10
C SER A 478 -22.43 26.51 27.12
N VAL A 479 -21.51 27.45 27.25
CA VAL A 479 -20.07 27.16 27.29
C VAL A 479 -19.36 27.85 28.43
N GLY A 480 -18.31 27.23 28.96
CA GLY A 480 -17.50 27.78 30.04
C GLY A 480 -16.40 26.82 30.49
N ILE A 481 -15.53 27.27 31.37
CA ILE A 481 -14.52 26.41 32.01
C ILE A 481 -15.19 25.63 33.14
N ASP A 482 -14.86 24.34 33.27
CA ASP A 482 -15.46 23.48 34.30
C ASP A 482 -14.93 23.85 35.70
N ASP A 483 -15.80 23.83 36.71
CA ASP A 483 -15.50 24.19 38.10
C ASP A 483 -14.51 23.24 38.79
N GLU A 484 -14.18 22.08 38.20
CA GLU A 484 -13.09 21.23 38.67
C GLU A 484 -11.73 21.93 38.58
N VAL A 485 -11.63 22.94 37.73
CA VAL A 485 -10.51 23.88 37.68
C VAL A 485 -10.63 24.85 38.84
N ALA A 486 -9.74 24.72 39.83
CA ALA A 486 -9.79 25.56 41.01
C ALA A 486 -9.58 27.05 40.68
N GLY A 487 -10.53 27.90 41.09
CA GLY A 487 -10.40 29.36 41.07
C GLY A 487 -10.72 30.00 39.72
N SER A 488 -9.86 30.91 39.26
CA SER A 488 -10.00 31.64 37.99
C SER A 488 -8.98 31.19 36.94
N ASN A 489 -8.46 29.97 37.11
CA ASN A 489 -7.49 29.38 36.20
C ASN A 489 -8.14 28.92 34.88
N GLY A 490 -7.30 28.71 33.88
CA GLY A 490 -7.71 28.31 32.53
C GLY A 490 -8.21 29.51 31.71
N THR A 491 -7.84 29.51 30.43
CA THR A 491 -8.25 30.55 29.50
C THR A 491 -8.50 29.92 28.14
N VAL A 492 -9.76 29.92 27.68
CA VAL A 492 -10.15 29.26 26.43
C VAL A 492 -11.02 30.13 25.54
N VAL A 493 -11.11 29.78 24.25
CA VAL A 493 -12.09 30.36 23.31
C VAL A 493 -12.87 29.22 22.66
N PHE A 494 -14.19 29.27 22.77
CA PHE A 494 -15.12 28.36 22.12
C PHE A 494 -15.53 28.93 20.76
N GLN A 495 -15.44 28.11 19.73
CA GLN A 495 -15.80 28.46 18.37
C GLN A 495 -16.68 27.38 17.76
N VAL A 496 -17.74 27.79 17.07
CA VAL A 496 -18.66 26.91 16.37
C VAL A 496 -18.53 27.17 14.89
N PHE A 497 -18.31 26.12 14.09
CA PHE A 497 -18.24 26.22 12.64
C PHE A 497 -19.32 25.41 11.95
N ALA A 498 -19.88 25.96 10.88
CA ALA A 498 -20.68 25.27 9.87
C ALA A 498 -19.91 25.25 8.54
N ASP A 499 -19.54 24.08 8.02
CA ASP A 499 -18.76 23.90 6.78
C ASP A 499 -17.50 24.78 6.67
N GLY A 500 -16.87 25.09 7.81
CA GLY A 500 -15.69 25.95 7.90
C GLY A 500 -15.97 27.44 8.12
N THR A 501 -17.22 27.87 8.11
CA THR A 501 -17.62 29.24 8.48
C THR A 501 -17.88 29.32 9.99
N THR A 502 -17.24 30.25 10.69
CA THR A 502 -17.54 30.51 12.11
C THR A 502 -18.95 31.10 12.25
N ILE A 503 -19.83 30.41 12.97
CA ILE A 503 -21.22 30.84 13.20
C ILE A 503 -21.45 31.35 14.63
N ALA A 504 -20.57 31.02 15.57
CA ALA A 504 -20.58 31.56 16.93
C ALA A 504 -19.16 31.52 17.55
N ASP A 505 -18.86 32.48 18.41
CA ASP A 505 -17.57 32.63 19.10
C ASP A 505 -17.81 33.18 20.52
N SER A 506 -17.18 32.58 21.53
CA SER A 506 -17.33 33.03 22.91
C SER A 506 -16.49 34.25 23.26
N GLY A 507 -15.48 34.59 22.46
CA GLY A 507 -14.32 35.33 22.94
C GLY A 507 -13.61 34.56 24.05
N THR A 508 -12.66 35.21 24.71
CA THR A 508 -11.92 34.64 25.83
C THR A 508 -12.86 34.37 27.02
N MET A 509 -12.88 33.13 27.48
CA MET A 509 -13.57 32.65 28.68
C MET A 509 -12.54 32.27 29.75
N THR A 510 -12.87 32.49 31.03
CA THR A 510 -12.03 32.15 32.20
C THR A 510 -12.88 31.44 33.26
N GLY A 511 -12.25 30.73 34.21
CA GLY A 511 -12.96 30.02 35.29
C GLY A 511 -13.85 30.88 36.19
N ALA A 512 -13.67 32.21 36.20
CA ALA A 512 -14.53 33.13 36.95
C ALA A 512 -15.82 33.54 36.23
N MET A 513 -15.97 33.20 34.94
CA MET A 513 -17.10 33.65 34.14
C MET A 513 -18.28 32.68 34.24
N ALA A 514 -19.50 33.23 34.30
CA ALA A 514 -20.71 32.44 34.12
C ALA A 514 -20.76 31.82 32.71
N ALA A 515 -21.53 30.74 32.57
CA ALA A 515 -21.72 30.09 31.28
C ALA A 515 -22.23 31.08 30.22
N LYS A 516 -21.56 31.12 29.07
CA LYS A 516 -21.95 31.95 27.93
C LYS A 516 -22.81 31.14 26.97
N GLN A 517 -23.94 31.69 26.54
CA GLN A 517 -24.74 31.05 25.49
C GLN A 517 -24.16 31.32 24.11
N LEU A 518 -23.98 30.26 23.32
CA LEU A 518 -23.65 30.30 21.91
C LEU A 518 -24.77 29.68 21.10
N SER A 519 -25.18 30.34 20.02
CA SER A 519 -26.12 29.80 19.06
C SER A 519 -25.76 30.27 17.66
N GLY A 520 -26.18 29.51 16.65
CA GLY A 520 -25.88 29.82 15.26
C GLY A 520 -26.74 29.02 14.29
N SER A 521 -26.80 29.48 13.04
CA SER A 521 -27.52 28.76 11.98
C SER A 521 -26.66 27.62 11.41
N LEU A 522 -27.28 26.46 11.22
CA LEU A 522 -26.74 25.32 10.48
C LEU A 522 -27.40 25.16 9.11
N ALA A 523 -28.15 26.15 8.64
CA ALA A 523 -28.88 26.05 7.39
C ALA A 523 -27.94 25.71 6.22
N ASN A 524 -28.25 24.63 5.51
CA ASN A 524 -27.46 24.06 4.41
C ASN A 524 -26.06 23.55 4.80
N ALA A 525 -25.75 23.49 6.10
CA ALA A 525 -24.47 23.00 6.59
C ALA A 525 -24.40 21.48 6.47
N GLU A 526 -23.32 20.99 5.88
CA GLU A 526 -23.01 19.58 5.77
C GLU A 526 -22.34 19.05 7.05
N GLN A 527 -21.62 19.90 7.78
CA GLN A 527 -20.88 19.58 8.98
C GLN A 527 -20.98 20.69 10.05
N LEU A 528 -21.10 20.27 11.31
CA LEU A 528 -20.87 21.08 12.51
C LEU A 528 -19.48 20.76 13.07
N ARG A 529 -18.72 21.77 13.48
CA ARG A 529 -17.51 21.60 14.32
C ARG A 529 -17.62 22.46 15.58
N LEU A 530 -17.35 21.84 16.72
CA LEU A 530 -17.19 22.47 18.02
C LEU A 530 -15.70 22.49 18.34
N VAL A 531 -15.11 23.68 18.45
CA VAL A 531 -13.67 23.86 18.64
C VAL A 531 -13.43 24.64 19.92
N VAL A 532 -12.49 24.19 20.74
CA VAL A 532 -11.96 24.98 21.85
C VAL A 532 -10.50 25.24 21.58
N THR A 533 -10.11 26.50 21.59
CA THR A 533 -8.70 26.93 21.46
C THR A 533 -8.21 27.49 22.78
N ASN A 534 -6.89 27.50 22.98
CA ASN A 534 -6.30 28.23 24.11
C ASN A 534 -6.52 29.74 23.92
N GLY A 535 -6.79 30.45 25.01
CA GLY A 535 -7.16 31.87 25.03
C GLY A 535 -5.99 32.85 25.00
N GLY A 536 -4.77 32.39 24.71
CA GLY A 536 -3.57 33.21 24.54
C GLY A 536 -2.53 33.08 25.65
N ASP A 537 -2.62 32.06 26.50
CA ASP A 537 -1.74 31.78 27.63
C ASP A 537 -1.10 30.37 27.56
N THR A 538 -1.25 29.53 28.59
CA THR A 538 -0.74 28.15 28.64
C THR A 538 -1.91 27.19 28.63
N ILE A 539 -1.72 25.98 28.10
CA ILE A 539 -2.78 24.95 28.08
C ILE A 539 -3.18 24.43 29.47
N ASN A 540 -2.52 24.85 30.55
CA ASN A 540 -2.81 24.35 31.88
C ASN A 540 -4.20 24.77 32.32
N TYR A 541 -4.97 23.83 32.86
CA TYR A 541 -6.31 24.06 33.40
C TYR A 541 -7.36 24.47 32.36
N ASP A 542 -7.12 24.24 31.06
CA ASP A 542 -8.06 24.53 29.98
C ASP A 542 -9.17 23.46 29.86
N HIS A 543 -9.71 22.99 30.99
CA HIS A 543 -10.84 22.07 31.04
C HIS A 543 -12.11 22.85 30.75
N ALA A 544 -12.74 22.54 29.64
CA ALA A 544 -13.79 23.34 29.04
C ALA A 544 -15.03 22.48 28.78
N ASP A 545 -16.18 23.06 29.01
CA ASP A 545 -17.47 22.41 28.91
C ASP A 545 -18.29 23.00 27.75
N TRP A 546 -18.70 22.13 26.84
CA TRP A 546 -19.89 22.36 26.02
C TRP A 546 -21.09 21.81 26.78
N ALA A 547 -21.77 22.66 27.55
CA ALA A 547 -22.93 22.31 28.35
C ALA A 547 -24.24 22.39 27.53
N ASN A 548 -25.02 21.30 27.54
CA ASN A 548 -26.27 21.14 26.80
C ASN A 548 -26.21 21.55 25.31
N PRO A 549 -25.19 21.09 24.53
CA PRO A 549 -25.07 21.40 23.13
C PRO A 549 -26.15 20.64 22.34
N THR A 550 -27.00 21.38 21.64
CA THR A 550 -28.12 20.84 20.88
C THR A 550 -28.07 21.29 19.44
N ILE A 551 -28.58 20.43 18.54
CA ILE A 551 -28.90 20.77 17.16
C ILE A 551 -30.35 20.46 16.85
N THR A 552 -31.00 21.25 16.01
CA THR A 552 -32.34 20.95 15.48
C THR A 552 -32.24 20.60 14.00
N CYS A 553 -32.88 19.50 13.61
CA CYS A 553 -32.88 18.96 12.25
C CYS A 553 -34.30 18.65 11.79
N GLY A 554 -34.50 18.56 10.47
CA GLY A 554 -35.81 18.33 9.84
C GLY A 554 -36.40 19.56 9.16
#